data_AF-A0AAW2RDJ0-F1
#
_entry.id   AF-A0AAW2RDJ0-F1
#
_cell.length_a   1.000
_cell.length_b   1.000
_cell.length_c   1.000
_cell.angle_alpha   90.00
_cell.angle_beta   90.00
_cell.angle_gamma   90.00
#
_symmetry.space_group_name_H-M   'P 1'
#
loop_
_entity.id
_entity.type
_entity.pdbx_description
1 polymer ?
#
loop_
_entity_poly.entity_id
_entity_poly.type
_entity_poly.pdbx_seq_one_letter_code
_entity_poly.pdbx_strand_id
1 'polypeptide(L)'
;MNKRAPKTAAFLFTIRQKENESLRDYMQRFVEAVHEVPHVNHELLASIVQQNLRSGRFKESIAGKPPATMEDLLMRSQKYIRIEESNASDPSQSAKRKDRGEEKEPKKKEERKHLPPTGFTLYTPLNAPREEILVLAERQGLINQWPRKMKDNPKRQKSDKYCRFHRDRGHTTEECTT
;
A
#
# COMPACT_ATOMS: atom_id res chain seq x y z
N MET A 1 39.61 -27.20 -14.91
CA MET A 1 38.67 -26.07 -15.13
C MET A 1 37.26 -26.55 -14.81
N ASN A 2 36.71 -26.18 -13.65
CA ASN A 2 35.32 -26.54 -13.31
C ASN A 2 34.37 -25.57 -14.03
N LYS A 3 33.95 -25.93 -15.24
CA LYS A 3 32.89 -25.21 -15.95
C LYS A 3 31.55 -25.58 -15.29
N ARG A 4 31.08 -24.76 -14.35
CA ARG A 4 29.68 -24.86 -13.90
C ARG A 4 28.79 -24.51 -15.10
N ALA A 5 27.83 -25.37 -15.41
CA ALA A 5 26.86 -25.11 -16.46
C ALA A 5 26.12 -23.78 -16.16
N PRO A 6 25.81 -22.97 -17.19
CA PRO A 6 25.08 -21.73 -16.99
C PRO A 6 23.70 -22.01 -16.39
N LYS A 7 23.31 -21.23 -15.37
CA LYS A 7 22.00 -21.33 -14.75
C LYS A 7 20.95 -20.79 -15.73
N THR A 8 19.83 -21.50 -15.84
CA THR A 8 18.70 -21.13 -16.71
C THR A 8 17.56 -20.52 -15.89
N ALA A 9 16.54 -19.97 -16.54
CA ALA A 9 15.35 -19.45 -15.86
C ALA A 9 14.67 -20.50 -14.95
N ALA A 10 14.79 -21.80 -15.28
CA ALA A 10 14.31 -22.90 -14.45
C ALA A 10 14.93 -22.92 -13.05
N PHE A 11 16.19 -22.48 -12.91
CA PHE A 11 16.87 -22.38 -11.62
C PHE A 11 16.14 -21.43 -10.66
N LEU A 12 15.56 -20.34 -11.16
CA LEU A 12 14.87 -19.36 -10.32
C LEU A 12 13.63 -19.93 -9.64
N PHE A 13 12.96 -20.93 -10.22
CA PHE A 13 11.83 -21.64 -9.58
C PHE A 13 12.26 -22.45 -8.34
N THR A 14 13.55 -22.75 -8.20
CA THR A 14 14.07 -23.44 -7.01
C THR A 14 14.27 -22.50 -5.82
N ILE A 15 14.31 -21.19 -6.07
CA ILE A 15 14.53 -20.15 -5.06
C ILE A 15 13.20 -19.85 -4.37
N ARG A 16 12.72 -20.80 -3.55
CA ARG A 16 11.46 -20.66 -2.80
C ARG A 16 11.68 -19.96 -1.46
N GLN A 17 10.66 -19.26 -0.97
CA GLN A 17 10.66 -18.69 0.38
C GLN A 17 10.45 -19.80 1.41
N LYS A 18 11.38 -19.92 2.37
CA LYS A 18 11.37 -20.95 3.42
C LYS A 18 10.41 -20.57 4.55
N GLU A 19 10.07 -21.54 5.41
CA GLU A 19 9.08 -21.36 6.48
C GLU A 19 9.46 -20.28 7.51
N ASN A 20 10.75 -20.19 7.88
CA ASN A 20 11.24 -19.24 8.88
C ASN A 20 12.06 -18.11 8.24
N GLU A 21 11.80 -17.81 6.99
CA GLU A 21 12.57 -16.84 6.23
C GLU A 21 11.76 -15.57 5.98
N SER A 22 12.36 -14.44 6.36
CA SER A 22 11.78 -13.12 6.16
C SER A 22 11.63 -12.79 4.67
N LEU A 23 10.71 -11.88 4.35
CA LEU A 23 10.61 -11.40 2.97
C LEU A 23 11.92 -10.75 2.47
N ARG A 24 12.67 -10.09 3.36
CA ARG A 24 13.96 -9.46 3.02
C ARG A 24 14.96 -10.51 2.56
N ASP A 25 15.17 -11.54 3.36
CA ASP A 25 16.18 -12.57 3.08
C ASP A 25 15.84 -13.35 1.81
N TYR A 26 14.56 -13.65 1.62
CA TYR A 26 14.07 -14.27 0.40
C TYR A 26 14.36 -13.40 -0.84
N MET A 27 13.98 -12.12 -0.81
CA MET A 27 14.16 -11.23 -1.95
C MET A 27 15.64 -11.01 -2.27
N GLN A 28 16.49 -10.93 -1.25
CA GLN A 28 17.94 -10.84 -1.42
C GLN A 28 18.48 -12.04 -2.21
N ARG A 29 18.15 -13.28 -1.77
CA ARG A 29 18.55 -14.50 -2.50
C ARG A 29 17.98 -14.57 -3.91
N PHE A 30 16.74 -14.11 -4.10
CA PHE A 30 16.12 -14.09 -5.41
C PHE A 30 16.86 -13.17 -6.38
N VAL A 31 17.17 -11.95 -5.95
CA VAL A 31 17.93 -10.99 -6.78
C VAL A 31 19.32 -11.52 -7.09
N GLU A 32 20.02 -12.08 -6.11
CA GLU A 32 21.33 -12.73 -6.33
C GLU A 32 21.25 -13.85 -7.37
N ALA A 33 20.22 -14.71 -7.29
CA ALA A 33 20.01 -15.77 -8.26
C ALA A 33 19.68 -15.24 -9.67
N VAL A 34 18.95 -14.13 -9.77
CA VAL A 34 18.66 -13.47 -11.07
C VAL A 34 19.94 -12.98 -11.74
N HIS A 35 20.90 -12.44 -10.98
CA HIS A 35 22.18 -12.00 -11.53
C HIS A 35 23.01 -13.14 -12.12
N GLU A 36 22.78 -14.39 -11.72
CA GLU A 36 23.46 -15.55 -12.27
C GLU A 36 22.78 -16.14 -13.52
N VAL A 37 21.59 -15.65 -13.89
CA VAL A 37 20.82 -16.14 -15.04
C VAL A 37 20.78 -15.07 -16.14
N PRO A 38 21.37 -15.34 -17.33
CA PRO A 38 21.36 -14.37 -18.42
C PRO A 38 19.96 -14.21 -19.04
N HIS A 39 19.63 -12.98 -19.45
CA HIS A 39 18.47 -12.62 -20.30
C HIS A 39 17.08 -13.10 -19.81
N VAL A 40 16.76 -12.91 -18.53
CA VAL A 40 15.43 -13.25 -18.00
C VAL A 40 14.42 -12.10 -18.19
N ASN A 41 13.26 -12.40 -18.77
CA ASN A 41 12.15 -11.44 -18.91
C ASN A 41 11.56 -11.06 -17.54
N HIS A 42 11.29 -9.77 -17.33
CA HIS A 42 10.70 -9.22 -16.11
C HIS A 42 9.30 -9.79 -15.79
N GLU A 43 8.46 -10.04 -16.80
CA GLU A 43 7.13 -10.65 -16.58
C GLU A 43 7.25 -12.08 -16.02
N LEU A 44 8.26 -12.81 -16.49
CA LEU A 44 8.58 -14.14 -16.00
C LEU A 44 9.09 -14.07 -14.55
N LEU A 45 9.92 -13.08 -14.20
CA LEU A 45 10.42 -12.87 -12.84
C LEU A 45 9.29 -12.61 -11.84
N ALA A 46 8.32 -11.77 -12.19
CA ALA A 46 7.15 -11.52 -11.36
C ALA A 46 6.35 -12.81 -11.10
N SER A 47 6.13 -13.60 -12.15
CA SER A 47 5.44 -14.89 -12.06
C SER A 47 6.19 -15.89 -11.17
N ILE A 48 7.52 -15.98 -11.33
CA ILE A 48 8.36 -16.86 -10.51
C ILE A 48 8.32 -16.43 -9.05
N VAL A 49 8.46 -15.13 -8.75
CA VAL A 49 8.37 -14.62 -7.37
C VAL A 49 7.02 -14.98 -6.77
N GLN A 50 5.91 -14.74 -7.48
CA GLN A 50 4.58 -15.08 -6.98
C GLN A 50 4.44 -16.56 -6.63
N GLN A 51 4.97 -17.46 -7.46
CA GLN A 51 4.93 -18.91 -7.22
C GLN A 51 5.81 -19.34 -6.04
N ASN A 52 6.99 -18.72 -5.91
CA ASN A 52 7.99 -19.05 -4.91
C ASN A 52 7.69 -18.51 -3.51
N LEU A 53 6.87 -17.46 -3.41
CA LEU A 53 6.45 -16.85 -2.15
C LEU A 53 5.52 -17.76 -1.34
N ARG A 54 5.64 -17.65 -0.02
CA ARG A 54 4.63 -18.17 0.92
C ARG A 54 3.34 -17.35 0.82
N SER A 55 2.24 -17.95 1.27
CA SER A 55 0.97 -17.23 1.41
C SER A 55 1.15 -16.03 2.33
N GLY A 56 0.68 -14.86 1.90
CA GLY A 56 0.84 -13.62 2.65
C GLY A 56 0.54 -12.38 1.82
N ARG A 57 0.54 -11.22 2.49
CA ARG A 57 0.11 -9.94 1.93
C ARG A 57 0.92 -9.50 0.71
N PHE A 58 2.21 -9.83 0.66
CA PHE A 58 3.04 -9.52 -0.50
C PHE A 58 2.63 -10.37 -1.71
N LYS A 59 2.46 -11.70 -1.54
CA LYS A 59 1.99 -12.60 -2.60
C LYS A 59 0.62 -12.19 -3.15
N GLU A 60 -0.32 -11.84 -2.27
CA GLU A 60 -1.63 -11.28 -2.64
C GLU A 60 -1.48 -9.99 -3.48
N SER A 61 -0.56 -9.11 -3.10
CA SER A 61 -0.30 -7.86 -3.82
C SER A 61 0.24 -8.09 -5.23
N ILE A 62 1.13 -9.06 -5.40
CA ILE A 62 1.66 -9.43 -6.72
C ILE A 62 0.54 -10.02 -7.58
N ALA A 63 -0.27 -10.93 -7.04
CA ALA A 63 -1.39 -11.54 -7.75
C ALA A 63 -2.45 -10.50 -8.18
N GLY A 64 -2.78 -9.56 -7.31
CA GLY A 64 -3.80 -8.53 -7.59
C GLY A 64 -3.36 -7.46 -8.58
N LYS A 65 -2.06 -7.11 -8.61
CA LYS A 65 -1.50 -6.17 -9.57
C LYS A 65 -0.08 -6.59 -9.95
N PRO A 66 0.12 -7.46 -10.95
CA PRO A 66 1.45 -7.89 -11.35
C PRO A 66 2.40 -6.70 -11.61
N PRO A 67 3.63 -6.69 -11.08
CA PRO A 67 4.63 -5.67 -11.41
C PRO A 67 4.98 -5.71 -12.90
N ALA A 68 5.08 -4.55 -13.54
CA ALA A 68 5.44 -4.44 -14.96
C ALA A 68 6.96 -4.51 -15.18
N THR A 69 7.74 -4.12 -14.17
CA THR A 69 9.21 -4.08 -14.23
C THR A 69 9.83 -4.73 -13.00
N MET A 70 11.12 -5.08 -13.10
CA MET A 70 11.91 -5.50 -11.95
C MET A 70 11.94 -4.41 -10.86
N GLU A 71 12.03 -3.14 -11.26
CA GLU A 71 12.04 -2.02 -10.33
C GLU A 71 10.73 -1.94 -9.53
N ASP A 72 9.57 -2.08 -10.19
CA ASP A 72 8.26 -2.13 -9.51
C ASP A 72 8.19 -3.27 -8.50
N LEU A 73 8.74 -4.43 -8.83
CA LEU A 73 8.79 -5.60 -7.96
C LEU A 73 9.64 -5.32 -6.72
N LEU A 74 10.82 -4.71 -6.88
CA LEU A 74 11.73 -4.36 -5.79
C LEU A 74 11.20 -3.23 -4.91
N MET A 75 10.65 -2.16 -5.49
CA MET A 75 10.02 -1.09 -4.72
C MET A 75 8.87 -1.63 -3.87
N ARG A 76 8.06 -2.51 -4.47
CA ARG A 76 6.94 -3.13 -3.76
C ARG A 76 7.42 -4.09 -2.68
N SER A 77 8.44 -4.90 -2.92
CA SER A 77 8.97 -5.79 -1.88
C SER A 77 9.48 -5.00 -0.68
N GLN A 78 10.20 -3.89 -0.90
CA GLN A 78 10.67 -3.00 0.16
C GLN A 78 9.53 -2.45 1.03
N LYS A 79 8.40 -2.07 0.41
CA LYS A 79 7.20 -1.66 1.15
C LYS A 79 6.73 -2.76 2.12
N TYR A 80 6.67 -4.01 1.65
CA TYR A 80 6.19 -5.13 2.47
C TYR A 80 7.20 -5.60 3.51
N ILE A 81 8.50 -5.49 3.23
CA ILE A 81 9.57 -5.71 4.21
C ILE A 81 9.38 -4.77 5.41
N ARG A 82 9.21 -3.47 5.15
CA ARG A 82 8.98 -2.48 6.23
C ARG A 82 7.73 -2.80 7.06
N ILE A 83 6.65 -3.28 6.42
CA ILE A 83 5.42 -3.69 7.11
C ILE A 83 5.68 -4.90 8.01
N GLU A 84 6.38 -5.92 7.50
CA GLU A 84 6.72 -7.14 8.26
C GLU A 84 7.58 -6.80 9.49
N GLU A 85 8.61 -5.97 9.32
CA GLU A 85 9.50 -5.54 10.41
C GLU A 85 8.81 -4.67 11.45
N SER A 86 7.92 -3.77 11.01
CA SER A 86 7.12 -2.95 11.94
C SER A 86 6.20 -3.82 12.81
N ASN A 87 5.58 -4.84 12.21
CA ASN A 87 4.72 -5.77 12.94
C ASN A 87 5.49 -6.68 13.89
N ALA A 88 6.73 -7.06 13.55
CA ALA A 88 7.59 -7.84 14.43
C ALA A 88 8.04 -7.04 15.66
N SER A 89 8.09 -5.71 15.53
CA SER A 89 8.55 -4.79 16.58
C SER A 89 7.45 -4.38 17.58
N ASP A 90 6.17 -4.60 17.25
CA ASP A 90 5.02 -4.31 18.11
C ASP A 90 4.19 -5.57 18.38
N PRO A 91 4.45 -6.31 19.48
CA PRO A 91 3.73 -7.52 19.84
C PRO A 91 2.23 -7.30 20.09
N SER A 92 1.80 -6.05 20.36
CA SER A 92 0.43 -5.73 20.77
C SER A 92 -0.61 -5.89 19.66
N GLN A 93 -0.19 -5.96 18.40
CA GLN A 93 -1.09 -6.14 17.25
C GLN A 93 -1.40 -7.61 16.91
N SER A 94 -0.62 -8.56 17.45
CA SER A 94 -0.76 -9.98 17.15
C SER A 94 -1.99 -10.65 17.79
N ALA A 95 -2.50 -10.10 18.90
CA ALA A 95 -3.58 -10.70 19.70
C ALA A 95 -5.01 -10.36 19.23
N LYS A 96 -5.22 -9.32 18.42
CA LYS A 96 -6.58 -8.83 18.08
C LYS A 96 -7.23 -9.45 16.84
N ARG A 97 -6.59 -10.41 16.18
CA ARG A 97 -7.06 -10.94 14.87
C ARG A 97 -7.64 -12.35 14.89
N LYS A 98 -7.76 -13.01 16.05
CA LYS A 98 -8.21 -14.41 16.10
C LYS A 98 -9.69 -14.63 16.45
N ASP A 99 -10.47 -13.60 16.70
CA ASP A 99 -11.88 -13.78 17.05
C ASP A 99 -12.79 -12.78 16.32
N ARG A 100 -13.44 -13.24 15.26
CA ARG A 100 -14.80 -12.82 14.94
C ARG A 100 -15.42 -13.82 13.97
N GLY A 101 -15.77 -14.95 14.56
CA GLY A 101 -16.84 -15.80 14.06
C GLY A 101 -18.14 -15.01 13.94
N GLU A 102 -18.97 -15.50 13.03
CA GLU A 102 -20.26 -15.00 12.64
C GLU A 102 -21.19 -14.77 13.83
N GLU A 103 -21.88 -13.63 13.88
CA GLU A 103 -23.24 -13.59 14.42
C GLU A 103 -24.05 -12.44 13.81
N LYS A 104 -25.28 -12.80 13.42
CA LYS A 104 -26.23 -12.02 12.63
C LYS A 104 -27.12 -11.16 13.54
N GLU A 105 -27.24 -9.88 13.18
CA GLU A 105 -28.42 -8.97 13.29
C GLU A 105 -29.02 -8.67 14.70
N PRO A 106 -29.78 -7.56 14.93
CA PRO A 106 -30.71 -6.93 13.99
C PRO A 106 -30.68 -5.39 13.86
N LYS A 107 -31.28 -4.98 12.74
CA LYS A 107 -31.55 -3.64 12.22
C LYS A 107 -32.17 -2.64 13.22
N LYS A 108 -31.69 -1.40 13.12
CA LYS A 108 -32.54 -0.19 13.15
C LYS A 108 -32.10 0.81 12.07
N LYS A 109 -33.05 1.16 11.19
CA LYS A 109 -33.16 2.36 10.32
C LYS A 109 -32.70 3.62 11.09
N GLU A 110 -32.11 4.69 10.57
CA GLU A 110 -31.91 5.37 9.28
C GLU A 110 -30.61 6.20 9.47
N GLU A 111 -29.71 6.39 8.51
CA GLU A 111 -29.67 7.52 7.58
C GLU A 111 -28.44 7.29 6.68
N ARG A 112 -28.61 7.39 5.36
CA ARG A 112 -27.56 7.09 4.36
C ARG A 112 -26.41 8.10 4.44
N LYS A 113 -25.36 7.79 5.21
CA LYS A 113 -24.03 8.41 5.05
C LYS A 113 -23.17 7.49 4.20
N HIS A 114 -22.57 8.07 3.16
CA HIS A 114 -21.69 7.38 2.21
C HIS A 114 -20.51 6.77 2.96
N LEU A 115 -20.52 5.46 3.14
CA LEU A 115 -19.37 4.69 3.61
C LEU A 115 -18.40 4.55 2.43
N PRO A 116 -17.12 4.94 2.56
CA PRO A 116 -16.11 4.60 1.57
C PRO A 116 -15.76 3.10 1.69
N PRO A 117 -15.11 2.51 0.66
CA PRO A 117 -14.87 1.08 0.59
C PRO A 117 -14.07 0.58 1.80
N THR A 118 -14.60 -0.48 2.39
CA THR A 118 -14.00 -1.44 3.32
C THR A 118 -12.46 -1.44 3.37
N GLY A 119 -11.88 -1.14 4.54
CA GLY A 119 -10.53 -1.61 4.91
C GLY A 119 -9.71 -0.78 5.89
N PHE A 120 -9.93 0.53 6.00
CA PHE A 120 -9.12 1.40 6.87
C PHE A 120 -10.00 2.27 7.75
N THR A 121 -10.51 1.70 8.84
CA THR A 121 -11.31 2.44 9.84
C THR A 121 -10.46 3.05 10.96
N LEU A 122 -9.12 2.94 10.91
CA LEU A 122 -8.23 3.47 11.93
C LEU A 122 -7.12 4.28 11.27
N TYR A 123 -7.45 5.50 10.85
CA TYR A 123 -6.42 6.52 10.65
C TYR A 123 -6.06 7.08 12.02
N THR A 124 -4.75 7.24 12.29
CA THR A 124 -4.31 8.04 13.42
C THR A 124 -4.93 9.43 13.29
N PRO A 125 -5.64 9.93 14.32
CA PRO A 125 -6.16 11.29 14.28
C PRO A 125 -5.04 12.28 13.98
N LEU A 126 -5.38 13.36 13.27
CA LEU A 126 -4.44 14.44 13.05
C LEU A 126 -4.05 15.02 14.42
N ASN A 127 -2.75 15.24 14.61
CA ASN A 127 -2.20 15.86 15.82
C ASN A 127 -2.28 17.40 15.79
N ALA A 128 -2.69 17.97 14.66
CA ALA A 128 -2.85 19.40 14.41
C ALA A 128 -4.08 19.64 13.49
N PRO A 129 -4.66 20.85 13.49
CA PRO A 129 -5.75 21.18 12.56
C PRO A 129 -5.30 21.08 11.09
N ARG A 130 -6.24 20.80 10.19
CA ARG A 130 -5.95 20.59 8.77
C ARG A 130 -5.35 21.83 8.12
N GLU A 131 -5.78 23.02 8.53
CA GLU A 131 -5.24 24.30 8.05
C GLU A 131 -3.74 24.44 8.39
N GLU A 132 -3.32 24.07 9.60
CA GLU A 132 -1.92 24.15 10.01
C GLU A 132 -1.05 23.14 9.25
N ILE A 133 -1.54 21.91 9.12
CA ILE A 133 -0.88 20.86 8.33
C ILE A 133 -0.74 21.31 6.88
N LEU A 134 -1.77 21.96 6.31
CA LEU A 134 -1.75 22.48 4.96
C LEU A 134 -0.67 23.58 4.80
N VAL A 135 -0.57 24.51 5.74
CA VAL A 135 0.46 25.57 5.72
C VAL A 135 1.87 24.98 5.82
N LEU A 136 2.07 23.99 6.68
CA LEU A 136 3.37 23.30 6.80
C LEU A 136 3.74 22.56 5.51
N ALA A 137 2.79 21.82 4.93
CA ALA A 137 2.99 21.12 3.67
C ALA A 137 3.30 22.09 2.52
N GLU A 138 2.64 23.24 2.47
CA GLU A 138 2.91 24.32 1.50
C GLU A 138 4.34 24.86 1.68
N ARG A 139 4.74 25.18 2.92
CA ARG A 139 6.09 25.69 3.23
C ARG A 139 7.21 24.71 2.92
N GLN A 140 6.97 23.42 3.15
CA GLN A 140 7.95 22.36 2.88
C GLN A 140 7.95 21.90 1.42
N GLY A 141 7.10 22.47 0.57
CA GLY A 141 6.99 22.08 -0.84
C GLY A 141 6.46 20.66 -1.04
N LEU A 142 5.72 20.11 -0.07
CA LEU A 142 5.14 18.75 -0.15
C LEU A 142 3.89 18.70 -1.04
N ILE A 143 3.36 19.86 -1.43
CA ILE A 143 2.20 19.97 -2.32
C ILE A 143 2.69 20.01 -3.77
N ASN A 144 2.87 18.83 -4.36
CA ASN A 144 3.31 18.69 -5.75
C ASN A 144 2.26 19.18 -6.76
N GLN A 145 0.96 19.06 -6.43
CA GLN A 145 -0.15 19.52 -7.26
C GLN A 145 -1.31 19.98 -6.38
N TRP A 146 -1.85 21.17 -6.68
CA TRP A 146 -3.04 21.66 -6.01
C TRP A 146 -4.30 20.99 -6.57
N PRO A 147 -5.25 20.59 -5.70
CA PRO A 147 -6.55 20.09 -6.13
C PRO A 147 -7.30 21.08 -7.00
N ARG A 148 -8.12 20.56 -7.93
CA ARG A 148 -9.07 21.38 -8.68
C ARG A 148 -10.18 21.91 -7.77
N LYS A 149 -10.80 23.01 -8.16
CA LYS A 149 -12.04 23.49 -7.53
C LYS A 149 -13.10 22.40 -7.59
N MET A 150 -13.88 22.28 -6.51
CA MET A 150 -14.96 21.29 -6.43
C MET A 150 -16.12 21.72 -7.34
N LYS A 151 -16.98 20.76 -7.73
CA LYS A 151 -18.14 21.03 -8.59
C LYS A 151 -19.06 22.11 -8.02
N ASP A 152 -19.55 22.98 -8.90
CA ASP A 152 -20.50 24.03 -8.55
C ASP A 152 -21.79 23.43 -7.98
N ASN A 153 -22.27 24.04 -6.90
CA ASN A 153 -23.55 23.73 -6.28
C ASN A 153 -24.14 25.03 -5.71
N PRO A 154 -25.43 25.34 -5.97
CA PRO A 154 -26.10 26.53 -5.44
C PRO A 154 -25.96 26.73 -3.93
N LYS A 155 -25.86 25.65 -3.14
CA LYS A 155 -25.64 25.72 -1.70
C LYS A 155 -24.22 26.20 -1.33
N ARG A 156 -23.22 25.84 -2.13
CA ARG A 156 -21.82 26.24 -1.93
C ARG A 156 -21.57 27.69 -2.33
N GLN A 157 -22.21 28.12 -3.41
CA GLN A 157 -22.11 29.51 -3.90
C GLN A 157 -22.72 30.53 -2.93
N LYS A 158 -23.69 30.11 -2.10
CA LYS A 158 -24.32 30.95 -1.08
C LYS A 158 -23.57 30.99 0.26
N SER A 159 -22.53 30.17 0.44
CA SER A 159 -21.76 30.14 1.68
C SER A 159 -20.56 31.07 1.60
N ASP A 160 -20.31 31.77 2.71
CA ASP A 160 -19.16 32.63 2.97
C ASP A 160 -17.89 31.84 3.38
N LYS A 161 -18.02 30.56 3.69
CA LYS A 161 -16.91 29.69 4.07
C LYS A 161 -15.93 29.49 2.91
N TYR A 162 -14.64 29.49 3.22
CA TYR A 162 -13.55 29.34 2.25
C TYR A 162 -12.62 28.19 2.61
N CYS A 163 -12.27 27.37 1.62
CA CYS A 163 -11.35 26.26 1.74
C CYS A 163 -10.04 26.61 1.04
N ARG A 164 -8.94 26.66 1.81
CA ARG A 164 -7.61 27.00 1.29
C ARG A 164 -7.06 25.88 0.39
N PHE A 165 -7.40 24.63 0.67
CA PHE A 165 -6.94 23.47 -0.08
C PHE A 165 -7.45 23.45 -1.53
N HIS A 166 -8.73 23.76 -1.75
CA HIS A 166 -9.33 23.86 -3.09
C HIS A 166 -9.32 25.28 -3.67
N ARG A 167 -8.95 26.28 -2.86
CA ARG A 167 -9.03 27.71 -3.19
C ARG A 167 -10.43 28.10 -3.70
N ASP A 168 -11.44 27.63 -2.96
CA ASP A 168 -12.85 27.67 -3.38
C ASP A 168 -13.79 27.93 -2.20
N ARG A 169 -14.99 28.43 -2.49
CA ARG A 169 -16.03 28.73 -1.49
C ARG A 169 -16.93 27.52 -1.22
N GLY A 170 -17.61 27.52 -0.08
CA GLY A 170 -18.63 26.53 0.26
C GLY A 170 -18.38 25.75 1.55
N HIS A 171 -17.13 25.59 1.97
CA HIS A 171 -16.73 24.85 3.17
C HIS A 171 -15.37 25.37 3.66
N THR A 172 -15.02 25.06 4.91
CA THR A 172 -13.69 25.36 5.47
C THR A 172 -12.68 24.23 5.21
N THR A 173 -11.38 24.49 5.33
CA THR A 173 -10.34 23.45 5.19
C THR A 173 -10.52 22.28 6.17
N GLU A 174 -11.05 22.54 7.37
CA GLU A 174 -11.37 21.51 8.37
C GLU A 174 -12.51 20.58 7.92
N GLU A 175 -13.52 21.14 7.25
CA GLU A 175 -14.69 20.42 6.71
C GLU A 175 -14.41 19.75 5.35
N CYS A 176 -13.22 19.92 4.79
CA CYS A 176 -12.88 19.50 3.43
C CYS A 176 -12.84 17.97 3.29
N THR A 177 -13.65 17.41 2.40
CA THR A 177 -13.60 15.98 2.04
C THR A 177 -13.38 15.86 0.53
N THR A 178 -12.27 15.27 0.12
CA THR A 178 -11.89 15.04 -1.27
C THR A 178 -12.53 13.80 -1.87
#